data_AF-A0A410X524-F1
#
_entry.id   AF-A0A410X524-F1
#
_cell.length_a   1.000
_cell.length_b   1.000
_cell.length_c   1.000
_cell.angle_alpha   90.00
_cell.angle_beta   90.00
_cell.angle_gamma   90.00
#
_symmetry.space_group_name_H-M   'P 1'
#
loop_
_entity.id
_entity.type
_entity.pdbx_description
1 polymer ?
#
loop_
_entity_poly.entity_id
_entity_poly.type
_entity_poly.pdbx_seq_one_letter_code
_entity_poly.pdbx_strand_id
1 'polypeptide(L)'
;MMDSEIKMKQIYARKLKHIQNLISEDFVDTKKDLKNRGLKIYEYKRDSKGVYAKFLCRGYHHEFSMLGVLIKSEVELRLAAYLAMDLKDDKTEI
;
A
#
# COMPACT_ATOMS: atom_id res chain seq x y z
N MET A 1 -22.83 -13.69 -31.01
CA MET A 1 -22.82 -12.80 -29.82
C MET A 1 -21.70 -13.28 -28.90
N MET A 2 -21.01 -12.36 -28.22
CA MET A 2 -19.81 -12.51 -27.36
C MET A 2 -18.42 -12.51 -28.03
N ASP A 3 -17.95 -11.32 -28.42
CA ASP A 3 -16.50 -11.06 -28.62
C ASP A 3 -16.00 -9.81 -27.85
N SER A 4 -16.90 -9.10 -27.15
CA SER A 4 -16.56 -7.88 -26.39
C SER A 4 -16.01 -8.16 -24.99
N GLU A 5 -16.40 -9.27 -24.35
CA GLU A 5 -15.99 -9.60 -22.98
C GLU A 5 -14.52 -10.04 -22.86
N ILE A 6 -13.95 -10.64 -23.90
CA ILE A 6 -12.58 -11.21 -23.85
C ILE A 6 -11.53 -10.11 -23.95
N LYS A 7 -11.78 -9.05 -24.74
CA LYS A 7 -10.84 -7.92 -24.90
C LYS A 7 -10.69 -7.11 -23.62
N MET A 8 -11.78 -6.89 -22.88
CA MET A 8 -11.73 -6.10 -21.64
C MET A 8 -10.96 -6.81 -20.53
N LYS A 9 -11.08 -8.14 -20.39
CA LYS A 9 -10.33 -8.93 -19.40
C LYS A 9 -8.81 -8.73 -19.52
N GLN A 10 -8.28 -8.75 -20.74
CA GLN A 10 -6.86 -8.56 -20.99
C GLN A 10 -6.38 -7.14 -20.65
N ILE A 11 -7.19 -6.13 -20.94
CA ILE A 11 -6.89 -4.73 -20.62
C ILE A 11 -6.85 -4.53 -19.10
N TYR A 12 -7.84 -5.05 -18.36
CA TYR A 12 -7.85 -4.97 -16.90
C TYR A 12 -6.65 -5.69 -16.27
N ALA A 13 -6.34 -6.91 -16.72
CA ALA A 13 -5.18 -7.66 -16.24
C ALA A 13 -3.86 -6.89 -16.47
N ARG A 14 -3.69 -6.28 -17.65
CA ARG A 14 -2.51 -5.45 -17.95
C ARG A 14 -2.45 -4.20 -17.08
N LYS A 15 -3.58 -3.52 -16.85
CA LYS A 15 -3.63 -2.33 -15.99
C LYS A 15 -3.32 -2.67 -14.53
N LEU A 16 -3.89 -3.74 -14.00
CA LEU A 16 -3.57 -4.24 -12.65
C LEU A 16 -2.09 -4.61 -12.52
N LYS A 17 -1.52 -5.26 -13.54
CA LYS A 17 -0.09 -5.59 -13.55
C LYS A 17 0.79 -4.33 -13.56
N HIS A 18 0.41 -3.34 -14.34
CA HIS A 18 1.11 -2.04 -14.37
C HIS A 18 1.08 -1.37 -12.99
N ILE A 19 -0.09 -1.33 -12.33
CA ILE A 19 -0.22 -0.77 -10.97
C ILE A 19 0.62 -1.56 -9.96
N GLN A 20 0.62 -2.89 -10.05
CA GLN A 20 1.48 -3.72 -9.19
C GLN A 20 2.96 -3.37 -9.36
N ASN A 21 3.41 -3.11 -10.58
CA ASN A 21 4.79 -2.70 -10.84
C ASN A 21 5.08 -1.33 -10.21
N LEU A 22 4.19 -0.34 -10.36
CA LEU A 22 4.34 0.97 -9.72
C LEU A 22 4.45 0.87 -8.19
N ILE A 23 3.57 0.07 -7.56
CA ILE A 23 3.62 -0.18 -6.11
C ILE A 23 4.94 -0.85 -5.71
N SER A 24 5.44 -1.77 -6.55
CA SER A 24 6.70 -2.46 -6.28
C SER A 24 7.90 -1.52 -6.36
N GLU A 25 7.91 -0.61 -7.34
CA GLU A 25 8.93 0.43 -7.49
C GLU A 25 8.91 1.38 -6.28
N ASP A 26 7.75 1.92 -5.92
CA ASP A 26 7.58 2.80 -4.75
C ASP A 26 8.00 2.11 -3.44
N PHE A 27 7.73 0.82 -3.29
CA PHE A 27 8.18 0.06 -2.12
C PHE A 27 9.71 -0.04 -2.04
N VAL A 28 10.38 -0.26 -3.19
CA VAL A 28 11.84 -0.30 -3.26
C VAL A 28 12.43 1.06 -2.92
N ASP A 29 11.87 2.14 -3.48
CA ASP A 29 12.31 3.50 -3.22
C ASP A 29 12.09 3.90 -1.76
N THR A 30 10.93 3.58 -1.20
CA THR A 30 10.64 3.78 0.23
C THR A 30 11.65 3.05 1.11
N LYS A 31 11.98 1.79 0.79
CA LYS A 31 12.98 1.03 1.56
C LYS A 31 14.38 1.64 1.46
N LYS A 32 14.74 2.16 0.29
CA LYS A 32 15.99 2.89 0.07
C LYS A 32 16.02 4.16 0.90
N ASP A 33 14.94 4.92 0.93
CA ASP A 33 14.81 6.16 1.70
C ASP A 33 14.86 5.92 3.21
N LEU A 34 14.22 4.86 3.70
CA LEU A 34 14.36 4.44 5.10
C LEU A 34 15.84 4.22 5.44
N LYS A 35 16.56 3.45 4.62
CA LYS A 35 17.99 3.20 4.83
C LYS A 35 18.81 4.51 4.78
N ASN A 36 18.57 5.37 3.81
CA ASN A 36 19.27 6.66 3.65
C ASN A 36 19.05 7.59 4.85
N ARG A 37 17.87 7.53 5.47
CA ARG A 37 17.54 8.30 6.67
C ARG A 37 18.05 7.67 7.98
N GLY A 38 18.76 6.54 7.89
CA GLY A 38 19.27 5.82 9.06
C GLY A 38 18.17 5.10 9.85
N LEU A 39 17.06 4.75 9.19
CA LEU A 39 15.97 3.97 9.76
C LEU A 39 16.24 2.48 9.52
N LYS A 40 16.31 1.71 10.60
CA LYS A 40 16.47 0.24 10.56
C LYS A 40 15.35 -0.42 11.35
N ILE A 41 14.40 -1.03 10.64
CA ILE A 41 13.38 -1.88 11.25
C ILE A 41 14.03 -3.22 11.60
N TYR A 42 13.97 -3.63 12.86
CA TYR A 42 14.56 -4.89 13.34
C TYR A 42 13.52 -5.84 13.94
N GLU A 43 12.34 -5.33 14.31
CA GLU A 43 11.22 -6.14 14.72
C GLU A 43 9.98 -5.67 13.95
N TYR A 44 9.28 -6.60 13.32
CA TYR A 44 8.01 -6.35 12.66
C TYR A 44 7.05 -7.49 13.00
N LYS A 45 5.88 -7.15 13.53
CA LYS A 45 4.82 -8.07 13.90
C LYS A 45 3.52 -7.58 13.30
N ARG A 46 2.78 -8.49 12.69
CA ARG A 46 1.42 -8.25 12.21
C ARG A 46 0.50 -9.25 12.90
N ASP A 47 -0.52 -8.75 13.55
CA ASP A 47 -1.53 -9.55 14.24
C ASP A 47 -2.94 -9.15 13.78
N SER A 48 -3.96 -9.73 14.42
CA SER A 48 -5.36 -9.41 14.12
C SER A 48 -5.76 -8.00 14.55
N LYS A 49 -5.03 -7.37 15.48
CA LYS A 49 -5.29 -6.02 15.99
C LYS A 49 -4.62 -4.96 15.14
N GLY A 50 -3.53 -5.28 14.44
CA GLY A 50 -2.84 -4.37 13.55
C GLY A 50 -1.38 -4.75 13.28
N VAL A 51 -0.55 -3.72 13.16
CA VAL A 51 0.89 -3.86 12.91
C VAL A 51 1.66 -3.16 14.02
N TYR A 52 2.73 -3.81 14.44
CA TYR A 52 3.69 -3.29 15.39
C TYR A 52 5.11 -3.43 14.83
N ALA A 53 5.92 -2.40 14.96
CA ALA A 53 7.30 -2.41 14.51
C ALA A 53 8.20 -1.72 15.53
N LYS A 54 9.39 -2.28 15.74
CA LYS A 54 10.48 -1.57 16.40
C LYS A 54 11.55 -1.23 15.40
N PHE A 55 12.03 0.00 15.47
CA PHE A 55 13.00 0.52 14.55
C PHE A 55 14.03 1.39 15.27
N LEU A 56 15.22 1.44 14.69
CA LEU A 56 16.28 2.34 15.09
C LEU A 56 16.23 3.57 14.18
N CYS A 57 16.34 4.76 14.76
CA CYS A 57 16.57 6.00 14.02
C CYS A 57 17.80 6.70 14.62
N ARG A 58 18.89 6.83 13.86
CA ARG A 58 20.11 7.53 14.31
C ARG A 58 20.68 7.03 15.65
N GLY A 59 20.53 5.73 15.93
CA GLY A 59 20.97 5.11 17.19
C GLY A 59 19.92 5.06 18.30
N TYR A 60 18.76 5.69 18.13
CA TYR A 60 17.66 5.65 19.09
C TYR A 60 16.62 4.62 18.73
N HIS A 61 16.14 3.89 19.73
CA HIS A 61 15.09 2.88 19.57
C HIS A 61 13.71 3.53 19.67
N HIS A 62 12.86 3.23 18.71
CA HIS A 62 11.49 3.69 18.64
C HIS A 62 10.55 2.53 18.34
N GLU A 63 9.30 2.71 18.74
CA GLU A 63 8.22 1.75 18.51
C GLU A 63 7.12 2.44 17.71
N PHE A 64 6.52 1.69 16.79
CA PHE A 64 5.39 2.12 15.97
C PHE A 64 4.30 1.07 16.07
N SER A 65 3.06 1.52 16.23
CA SER A 65 1.89 0.65 16.18
C SER A 65 0.77 1.31 15.39
N MET A 66 0.01 0.51 14.67
CA MET A 66 -1.12 0.97 13.88
C MET A 66 -2.23 -0.06 13.91
N LEU A 67 -3.45 0.37 14.19
CA LEU A 67 -4.63 -0.51 14.23
C LEU A 67 -4.95 -1.03 12.84
N GLY A 68 -5.39 -2.28 12.74
CA GLY A 68 -5.72 -2.93 11.47
C GLY A 68 -6.78 -2.18 10.66
N VAL A 69 -7.77 -1.59 11.34
CA VAL A 69 -8.81 -0.75 10.71
C VAL A 69 -8.19 0.47 10.03
N LEU A 70 -7.25 1.14 10.69
CA LEU A 70 -6.56 2.31 10.14
C LEU A 70 -5.59 1.92 9.02
N ILE A 71 -4.93 0.77 9.13
CA ILE A 71 -4.10 0.23 8.04
C ILE A 71 -4.95 -0.03 6.81
N LYS A 72 -6.14 -0.63 6.99
CA LYS A 72 -7.05 -0.91 5.88
C LYS A 72 -7.45 0.38 5.16
N SER A 73 -7.90 1.40 5.90
CA SER A 73 -8.28 2.68 5.31
C SER A 73 -7.11 3.36 4.60
N GLU A 74 -5.91 3.30 5.18
CA GLU A 74 -4.70 3.88 4.56
C GLU A 74 -4.31 3.15 3.27
N VAL A 75 -4.45 1.82 3.24
CA VAL A 75 -4.19 1.01 2.03
C VAL A 75 -5.20 1.34 0.94
N GLU A 76 -6.48 1.51 1.28
CA GLU A 76 -7.52 1.91 0.33
C GLU A 76 -7.21 3.30 -0.25
N LEU A 77 -6.87 4.28 0.59
CA LEU A 77 -6.46 5.62 0.16
C LEU A 77 -5.26 5.60 -0.78
N ARG A 78 -4.21 4.84 -0.45
CA ARG A 78 -3.03 4.70 -1.31
C ARG A 78 -3.37 4.00 -2.62
N LEU A 79 -4.16 2.94 -2.58
CA LEU A 79 -4.57 2.20 -3.77
C LEU A 79 -5.39 3.08 -4.72
N ALA A 80 -6.28 3.91 -4.20
CA ALA A 80 -7.03 4.87 -5.00
C ALA A 80 -6.12 5.90 -5.68
N ALA A 81 -5.09 6.39 -4.99
CA ALA A 81 -4.08 7.26 -5.60
C ALA A 81 -3.36 6.57 -6.77
N TYR A 82 -2.98 5.29 -6.63
CA TYR A 82 -2.41 4.49 -7.72
C TYR A 82 -3.36 4.26 -8.89
N LEU A 83 -4.65 4.18 -8.62
CA LEU A 83 -5.71 4.05 -9.61
C LEU A 83 -6.14 5.40 -10.20
N ALA A 84 -5.60 6.52 -9.71
CA ALA A 84 -6.03 7.88 -10.01
C ALA A 84 -7.53 8.08 -9.81
N MET A 85 -8.08 7.51 -8.72
CA MET A 85 -9.46 7.65 -8.30
C MET A 85 -9.55 8.53 -7.05
N ASP A 86 -10.58 9.38 -6.98
CA ASP A 86 -10.91 10.09 -5.75
C ASP A 86 -11.90 9.26 -4.92
N LEU A 87 -11.50 8.83 -3.73
CA LEU A 87 -12.37 8.10 -2.80
C LEU A 87 -13.42 8.99 -2.13
N LYS A 88 -13.37 10.32 -2.34
CA LYS A 88 -14.42 11.23 -1.83
C LYS A 88 -15.77 11.05 -2.52
N ASP A 89 -15.80 10.41 -3.68
CA ASP A 89 -17.02 10.23 -4.47
C ASP A 89 -17.91 9.08 -3.97
N ASP A 90 -17.43 8.28 -3.01
CA ASP A 90 -18.14 7.09 -2.50
C ASP A 90 -18.92 7.35 -1.19
N LYS A 91 -19.38 8.59 -0.98
CA LYS A 91 -20.40 8.92 0.04
C LYS A 91 -21.83 8.70 -0.46
N THR A 92 -22.00 7.95 -1.54
CA THR A 92 -23.30 7.69 -2.14
C THR A 92 -23.67 6.22 -1.94
N GLU A 93 -24.67 6.03 -1.06
CA GLU A 93 -25.58 4.89 -0.98
C GLU A 93 -25.08 3.61 -0.31
N ILE A 94 -25.26 3.58 1.02
CA ILE A 94 -25.99 2.46 1.66
C ILE A 94 -27.22 3.05 2.34
#